data_AF-A0A1H5NP39-F1
#
_entry.id   AF-A0A1H5NP39-F1
#
_cell.length_a   1.000
_cell.length_b   1.000
_cell.length_c   1.000
_cell.angle_alpha   90.00
_cell.angle_beta   90.00
_cell.angle_gamma   90.00
#
_symmetry.space_group_name_H-M   'P 1'
#
loop_
_entity.id
_entity.type
_entity.pdbx_description
1 polymer ?
#
loop_
_entity_poly.entity_id
_entity_poly.type
_entity_poly.pdbx_seq_one_letter_code
_entity_poly.pdbx_strand_id
1 'polypeptide(L)' 'MATHTIDRKAIGQEEDWIGNNAAFTCPVCRGVYVVSGMLHKKGRECPKCHQSKGLVVGGKDSGGSATIEWPLD' A
#
# COMPACT_ATOMS: atom_id res chain seq x y z
N MET A 1 13.00 9.30 2.22
CA MET A 1 11.70 8.64 2.04
C MET A 1 11.70 7.41 2.92
N ALA A 2 10.70 7.26 3.77
CA ALA A 2 10.44 6.01 4.47
C ALA A 2 9.59 5.08 3.60
N THR A 3 9.70 3.77 3.87
CA THR A 3 8.97 2.75 3.12
C THR A 3 8.55 1.63 4.07
N HIS A 4 7.35 1.10 3.84
CA HIS A 4 6.84 -0.10 4.50
C HIS A 4 6.28 -1.06 3.47
N THR A 5 6.54 -2.35 3.66
CA THR A 5 6.01 -3.43 2.81
C THR A 5 5.24 -4.41 3.67
N ILE A 6 4.01 -4.71 3.25
CA ILE A 6 3.16 -5.69 3.92
C ILE A 6 3.76 -7.08 3.69
N ASP A 7 4.03 -7.83 4.76
CA ASP A 7 4.47 -9.22 4.63
C ASP A 7 3.27 -10.10 4.23
N ARG A 8 3.30 -10.60 2.99
CA ARG A 8 2.24 -11.47 2.46
C ARG A 8 1.98 -12.74 3.27
N LYS A 9 2.96 -13.20 4.07
CA LYS A 9 2.86 -14.38 4.94
C LYS A 9 2.48 -14.04 6.39
N ALA A 10 2.56 -12.77 6.77
CA ALA A 10 2.31 -12.30 8.12
C ALA A 10 1.62 -10.93 8.08
N ILE A 11 0.38 -10.91 7.56
CA ILE A 11 -0.46 -9.70 7.51
C ILE A 11 -0.69 -9.19 8.94
N GLY A 12 -0.30 -7.95 9.19
CA GLY A 12 -0.50 -7.29 10.49
C GLY A 12 -1.97 -7.02 10.80
N GLN A 13 -2.29 -6.71 12.06
CA GLN A 13 -3.66 -6.47 12.51
C GLN A 13 -4.33 -5.25 11.87
N GLU A 14 -3.54 -4.26 11.42
CA GLU A 14 -4.01 -3.03 10.77
C GLU A 14 -3.81 -3.04 9.25
N GLU A 15 -3.51 -4.21 8.67
CA GLU A 15 -3.21 -4.37 7.24
C GLU A 15 -4.26 -5.24 6.56
N ASP A 16 -4.49 -4.99 5.28
CA ASP A 16 -5.32 -5.85 4.45
C ASP A 16 -4.75 -5.97 3.03
N TRP A 17 -4.73 -7.20 2.51
CA TRP A 17 -4.26 -7.51 1.16
C TRP A 17 -4.96 -8.76 0.63
N ILE A 18 -5.79 -8.57 -0.41
CA ILE A 18 -6.52 -9.62 -1.09
C ILE A 18 -6.31 -9.53 -2.61
N GLY A 19 -5.89 -10.64 -3.21
CA GLY A 19 -5.56 -10.68 -4.63
C GLY A 19 -4.54 -9.60 -4.98
N ASN A 20 -4.85 -8.77 -5.98
CA ASN A 20 -4.03 -7.65 -6.42
C ASN A 20 -4.42 -6.30 -5.78
N ASN A 21 -5.09 -6.30 -4.62
CA ASN A 21 -5.53 -5.08 -3.93
C ASN A 21 -5.01 -5.08 -2.48
N ALA A 22 -4.39 -3.99 -2.05
CA ALA A 22 -3.99 -3.80 -0.65
C ALA A 22 -4.56 -2.48 -0.10
N ALA A 23 -4.93 -2.46 1.17
CA ALA A 23 -5.28 -1.26 1.90
C ALA A 23 -4.05 -0.75 2.67
N PHE A 24 -3.78 0.55 2.56
CA PHE A 24 -2.73 1.21 3.32
C PHE A 24 -3.28 2.32 4.20
N THR A 25 -2.74 2.44 5.40
CA THR A 25 -2.91 3.61 6.26
C THR A 25 -1.80 4.61 5.94
N CYS A 26 -2.15 5.81 5.49
CA CYS A 26 -1.18 6.89 5.25
C CYS A 26 -0.49 7.27 6.59
N PRO A 27 0.85 7.16 6.70
CA PRO A 27 1.54 7.48 7.94
C PRO A 27 1.45 8.96 8.32
N VAL A 28 1.30 9.84 7.33
CA VAL A 28 1.27 11.30 7.52
C VAL A 28 -0.09 11.81 8.02
N CYS A 29 -1.20 11.40 7.36
CA CYS A 29 -2.53 11.95 7.67
C CYS A 29 -3.53 10.94 8.26
N ARG A 30 -3.07 9.70 8.49
CA ARG A 30 -3.82 8.55 9.02
C ARG A 30 -5.05 8.13 8.19
N GLY A 31 -5.22 8.66 6.99
CA GLY A 31 -6.26 8.24 6.06
C GLY A 31 -5.97 6.86 5.47
N VAL A 32 -6.96 5.99 5.42
CA VAL A 32 -6.87 4.66 4.80
C VAL A 32 -7.25 4.75 3.32
N TYR A 33 -6.54 4.04 2.45
CA TYR A 33 -6.88 3.95 1.04
C TYR A 33 -6.46 2.63 0.39
N VAL A 34 -7.25 2.19 -0.59
CA VAL A 34 -7.01 0.95 -1.34
C VAL A 34 -6.20 1.22 -2.59
N VAL A 35 -5.25 0.32 -2.88
CA VAL A 35 -4.43 0.30 -4.09
C VAL A 35 -4.62 -1.02 -4.81
N SER A 36 -5.30 -0.97 -5.96
CA SER A 36 -5.32 -2.06 -6.95
C SER A 36 -4.08 -2.02 -7.85
N GLY A 37 -3.35 -3.13 -7.96
CA GLY A 37 -2.25 -3.29 -8.93
C GLY A 37 -2.73 -3.32 -10.39
N MET A 38 -4.02 -3.57 -10.64
CA MET A 38 -4.59 -3.53 -11.99
C MET A 38 -4.97 -2.11 -12.42
N LEU A 39 -5.58 -1.33 -11.52
CA LEU A 39 -6.02 0.04 -11.81
C LEU A 39 -4.91 1.07 -11.61
N HIS A 40 -4.05 0.88 -10.60
CA HIS A 40 -3.00 1.82 -10.21
C HIS A 40 -1.61 1.27 -10.54
N LYS A 41 -1.35 0.99 -11.83
CA LYS A 41 -0.10 0.37 -12.31
C LYS A 41 1.16 1.14 -11.92
N LYS A 42 1.07 2.46 -11.71
CA LYS A 42 2.17 3.34 -11.28
C LYS A 42 2.12 3.69 -9.79
N GLY A 43 1.28 2.98 -9.02
CA GLY A 43 0.91 3.32 -7.65
C GLY A 43 -0.19 4.38 -7.58
N ARG A 44 -0.65 4.64 -6.36
CA ARG A 44 -1.70 5.60 -6.02
C ARG A 44 -1.28 6.41 -4.80
N GLU A 45 -1.39 7.72 -4.92
CA GLU A 45 -1.15 8.63 -3.80
C GLU A 45 -2.28 8.58 -2.78
N CYS A 46 -1.97 8.94 -1.54
CA CYS A 46 -2.97 9.15 -0.51
C CYS A 46 -3.97 10.21 -1.02
N PRO A 47 -5.27 9.90 -1.09
CA PRO A 47 -6.26 10.81 -1.66
C PRO A 47 -6.60 11.97 -0.71
N LYS A 48 -6.12 11.91 0.55
CA LYS A 48 -6.41 12.90 1.58
C LYS A 48 -5.33 13.98 1.69
N CYS A 49 -4.04 13.60 1.64
CA CYS A 49 -2.94 14.55 1.80
C CYS A 49 -1.88 14.50 0.69
N HIS A 50 -1.95 13.52 -0.21
CA HIS A 50 -1.00 13.33 -1.31
C HIS A 50 0.47 13.10 -0.89
N GLN A 51 0.74 12.85 0.40
CA GLN A 51 2.12 12.70 0.89
C GLN A 51 2.64 11.26 0.93
N SER A 52 1.77 10.26 0.92
CA SER A 52 2.20 8.85 0.78
C SER A 52 1.75 8.27 -0.55
N LYS A 53 2.47 7.29 -1.05
CA LYS A 53 2.13 6.58 -2.29
C LYS A 53 2.20 5.07 -2.06
N GLY A 54 1.10 4.38 -2.34
CA GLY A 54 1.04 2.92 -2.27
C GLY A 54 1.21 2.30 -3.66
N LEU A 55 1.85 1.14 -3.74
CA LEU A 55 2.07 0.36 -4.95
C LEU A 55 1.79 -1.11 -4.66
N VAL A 56 1.05 -1.77 -5.56
CA VAL A 56 0.81 -3.21 -5.52
C VAL A 56 1.21 -3.81 -6.87
N VAL A 57 2.03 -4.85 -6.84
CA VAL A 57 2.46 -5.60 -8.03
C VAL A 57 2.06 -7.06 -7.87
N GLY A 58 1.31 -7.61 -8.82
CA GLY A 58 0.82 -8.98 -8.75
C GLY A 58 -0.20 -9.21 -7.62
N GLY A 59 -0.48 -10.48 -7.32
CA GLY A 59 -1.40 -10.89 -6.25
C GLY A 59 -0.68 -11.43 -5.01
N LYS A 60 -1.26 -11.28 -3.82
CA LYS A 60 -0.70 -11.78 -2.55
C LYS A 60 -0.23 -13.22 -2.65
N ASP A 61 -1.10 -14.10 -3.13
CA ASP A 61 -0.85 -15.54 -3.21
C ASP A 61 0.00 -15.94 -4.43
N SER A 62 0.25 -15.01 -5.36
CA SER A 62 1.02 -15.22 -6.59
C SER A 62 2.46 -14.68 -6.53
N GLY A 63 2.96 -14.34 -5.35
CA GLY A 63 4.32 -13.79 -5.20
C GLY A 63 4.42 -12.28 -5.40
N GLY A 64 3.29 -11.56 -5.32
CA GLY A 64 3.25 -10.12 -5.47
C GLY A 64 3.94 -9.35 -4.34
N SER A 65 3.90 -8.02 -4.44
CA SER A 65 4.34 -7.06 -3.43
C SER A 65 3.29 -5.98 -3.18
N ALA A 66 3.23 -5.48 -1.95
CA ALA A 66 2.39 -4.35 -1.55
C ALA A 66 3.22 -3.42 -0.65
N THR A 67 3.50 -2.22 -1.14
CA THR A 67 4.44 -1.27 -0.52
C THR A 67 3.83 0.13 -0.44
N ILE A 68 4.14 0.87 0.61
CA ILE A 68 3.82 2.30 0.76
C ILE A 68 5.10 3.08 1.06
N GLU A 69 5.25 4.25 0.43
CA GLU A 69 6.35 5.20 0.64
C GLU A 69 5.81 6.58 1.05
N TRP A 70 6.58 7.33 1.84
CA TRP A 70 6.24 8.68 2.33
C TRP A 70 7.50 9.49 2.68
N PRO A 71 7.43 10.83 2.78
CA PRO A 71 8.55 11.66 3.23
C PRO A 71 8.94 11.33 4.67
N LEU A 72 10.22 11.55 5.00
CA LEU A 72 10.66 11.59 6.40
C LEU A 72 10.40 13.01 6.90
N ASP A 73 9.90 13.14 8.12
CA ASP A 73 9.71 14.42 8.81
C ASP A 73 11.06 15.12 9.06
#